data_AF-A0A562TP26-F1
#
_entry.id   AF-A0A562TP26-F1
#
_cell.length_a   1.000
_cell.length_b   1.000
_cell.length_c   1.000
_cell.angle_alpha   90.00
_cell.angle_beta   90.00
_cell.angle_gamma   90.00
#
_symmetry.space_group_name_H-M   'P 1'
#
loop_
_entity.id
_entity.type
_entity.pdbx_description
1 polymer ?
#
loop_
_entity_poly.entity_id
_entity_poly.type
_entity_poly.pdbx_seq_one_letter_code
_entity_poly.pdbx_strand_id
1 'polypeptide(L)'
;MILYFISVFYIGWLILTCANQPVFKSNKWISHHDLFRLVPVWTFFAPNPGVSDFNLLSRVKLEDGTITTFQEIPLRSKKELSTALFNPERRLQKALNDHARTILMQIDNEITEQNKENIKLTFSYISVLNYCAKLPLAPRAYAIQFIILESFGYQELMEPRLILNSDFHRL
;
A
#
# COMPACT_ATOMS: atom_id res chain seq x y z
N MET A 1 -2.35 2.26 -52.58
CA MET A 1 -2.16 0.83 -52.22
C MET A 1 -1.17 0.67 -51.06
N ILE A 2 0.06 1.16 -51.15
CA ILE A 2 1.10 1.02 -50.10
C ILE A 2 0.66 1.58 -48.73
N LEU A 3 0.07 2.78 -48.69
CA LEU A 3 -0.43 3.38 -47.44
C LEU A 3 -1.50 2.54 -46.73
N TYR A 4 -2.37 1.88 -47.51
CA TYR A 4 -3.42 1.03 -46.96
C TYR A 4 -2.83 -0.19 -46.23
N PHE A 5 -1.83 -0.84 -46.83
CA PHE A 5 -1.14 -1.97 -46.20
C PHE A 5 -0.42 -1.55 -44.91
N ILE A 6 0.21 -0.38 -44.91
CA ILE A 6 0.87 0.17 -43.72
C ILE A 6 -0.15 0.42 -42.60
N SER A 7 -1.30 1.02 -42.92
CA SER A 7 -2.35 1.27 -41.92
C SER A 7 -2.92 -0.02 -41.33
N VAL A 8 -3.22 -1.03 -42.16
CA VAL A 8 -3.74 -2.32 -41.69
C VAL A 8 -2.73 -3.01 -40.76
N PHE A 9 -1.44 -2.97 -41.12
CA PHE A 9 -0.38 -3.54 -40.29
C PHE A 9 -0.31 -2.88 -38.91
N TYR A 10 -0.27 -1.54 -38.83
CA TYR A 10 -0.19 -0.83 -37.55
C TYR A 10 -1.45 -0.98 -36.70
N ILE A 11 -2.64 -1.05 -37.32
CA ILE A 11 -3.90 -1.31 -36.60
C ILE A 11 -3.88 -2.71 -35.99
N GLY A 12 -3.46 -3.73 -36.76
CA GLY A 12 -3.32 -5.10 -36.24
C GLY A 12 -2.32 -5.17 -35.10
N TRP A 13 -1.17 -4.51 -35.24
CA TRP A 13 -0.15 -4.42 -34.19
C TRP A 13 -0.65 -3.69 -32.94
N LEU A 14 -1.43 -2.62 -33.09
CA LEU A 14 -2.04 -1.89 -31.97
C LEU A 14 -3.08 -2.76 -31.24
N ILE A 15 -3.95 -3.46 -31.95
CA ILE A 15 -4.94 -4.37 -31.36
C ILE A 15 -4.23 -5.49 -30.58
N LEU A 16 -3.19 -6.09 -31.17
CA LEU A 16 -2.40 -7.13 -30.52
C LEU A 16 -1.70 -6.59 -29.25
N THR A 17 -1.18 -5.37 -29.32
CA THR A 17 -0.59 -4.66 -28.18
C THR A 17 -1.61 -4.42 -27.08
N CYS A 18 -2.81 -3.93 -27.40
CA CYS A 18 -3.90 -3.74 -26.44
C CYS A 18 -4.34 -5.06 -25.80
N ALA A 19 -4.43 -6.14 -26.58
CA ALA A 19 -4.79 -7.47 -26.09
C ALA A 19 -3.72 -8.11 -25.20
N ASN A 20 -2.44 -7.73 -25.38
CA ASN A 20 -1.33 -8.19 -24.56
C ASN A 20 -1.15 -7.37 -23.26
N GLN A 21 -1.99 -6.35 -23.00
CA GLN A 21 -1.90 -5.56 -21.78
C GLN A 21 -2.40 -6.36 -20.56
N PRO A 22 -1.75 -6.23 -19.39
CA PRO A 22 -2.08 -7.03 -18.21
C PRO A 22 -3.47 -6.77 -17.63
N VAL A 23 -4.10 -5.63 -17.96
CA VAL A 23 -5.50 -5.29 -17.60
C VAL A 23 -6.48 -6.39 -18.03
N PHE A 24 -6.19 -7.10 -19.11
CA PHE A 24 -7.06 -8.16 -19.66
C PHE A 24 -6.69 -9.57 -19.19
N LYS A 25 -5.94 -9.68 -18.07
CA LYS A 25 -5.17 -10.87 -17.64
C LYS A 25 -4.10 -11.20 -18.68
N SER A 26 -2.82 -11.12 -18.29
CA SER A 26 -1.69 -11.39 -19.18
C SER A 26 -1.90 -12.71 -19.93
N ASN A 27 -2.09 -12.62 -21.24
CA ASN A 27 -2.30 -13.77 -22.09
C ASN A 27 -0.95 -14.43 -22.34
N LYS A 28 -0.62 -15.43 -21.51
CA LYS A 28 0.62 -16.19 -21.60
C LYS A 28 0.87 -16.76 -23.01
N TRP A 29 -0.18 -16.97 -23.80
CA TRP A 29 -0.08 -17.41 -25.18
C TRP A 29 0.62 -16.37 -26.09
N ILE A 30 0.21 -15.10 -26.05
CA ILE A 30 0.83 -14.03 -26.86
C ILE A 30 2.28 -13.83 -26.43
N SER A 31 2.53 -13.79 -25.12
CA SER A 31 3.89 -13.68 -24.58
C SER A 31 4.79 -14.88 -24.92
N HIS A 32 4.23 -16.07 -25.15
CA HIS A 32 5.00 -17.25 -25.52
C HIS A 32 5.39 -17.25 -27.01
N HIS A 33 4.53 -16.71 -27.86
CA HIS A 33 4.77 -16.61 -29.31
C HIS A 33 5.54 -15.34 -29.71
N ASP A 34 5.66 -14.35 -28.82
CA ASP A 34 6.43 -13.13 -29.04
C ASP A 34 7.93 -13.31 -28.68
N LEU A 35 8.62 -14.18 -29.42
CA LEU A 35 10.05 -14.49 -29.23
C LEU A 35 10.98 -13.27 -29.26
N PHE A 36 10.63 -12.25 -30.06
CA PHE A 36 11.42 -11.04 -30.24
C PHE A 36 10.94 -9.85 -29.40
N ARG A 37 9.91 -10.04 -28.55
CA ARG A 37 9.29 -8.96 -27.75
C ARG A 37 8.84 -7.76 -28.59
N LEU A 38 8.27 -8.03 -29.76
CA LEU A 38 7.75 -7.04 -30.69
C LEU A 38 6.39 -6.48 -30.27
N VAL A 39 5.69 -7.15 -29.35
CA VAL A 39 4.42 -6.70 -28.79
C VAL A 39 4.70 -6.06 -27.43
N PRO A 40 4.75 -4.72 -27.34
CA PRO A 40 5.13 -4.06 -26.10
C PRO A 40 4.07 -4.28 -25.01
N VAL A 41 4.56 -4.55 -23.80
CA VAL A 41 3.74 -4.46 -22.59
C VAL A 41 4.02 -3.10 -21.98
N TRP A 42 3.02 -2.23 -21.89
CA TRP A 42 3.18 -0.88 -21.34
C TRP A 42 3.01 -0.87 -19.82
N THR A 43 3.65 -1.82 -19.15
CA THR A 43 3.88 -1.74 -17.70
C THR A 43 5.19 -1.01 -17.49
N PHE A 44 5.10 0.27 -17.14
CA PHE A 44 6.25 1.15 -16.95
C PHE A 44 7.16 0.74 -15.76
N PHE A 45 6.79 -0.29 -14.99
CA PHE A 45 7.53 -0.86 -13.87
C PHE A 45 7.39 -2.40 -13.88
N ALA A 46 8.43 -3.12 -13.42
CA ALA A 46 8.58 -4.59 -13.38
C ALA A 46 7.29 -5.35 -13.00
N PRO A 47 7.10 -6.66 -13.31
CA PRO A 47 5.83 -7.37 -13.09
C PRO A 47 5.30 -7.35 -11.64
N ASN A 48 6.12 -7.03 -10.64
CA ASN A 48 5.73 -6.87 -9.23
C ASN A 48 6.27 -5.57 -8.59
N PRO A 49 5.87 -4.36 -9.02
CA PRO A 49 6.34 -3.14 -8.41
C PRO A 49 5.37 -2.73 -7.29
N GLY A 50 5.83 -2.72 -6.03
CA GLY A 50 5.08 -2.13 -4.91
C GLY A 50 3.68 -2.74 -4.71
N VAL A 51 3.60 -4.07 -4.66
CA VAL A 51 2.34 -4.83 -4.64
C VAL A 51 1.55 -4.68 -3.33
N SER A 52 2.18 -4.10 -2.30
CA SER A 52 1.59 -3.92 -0.98
C SER A 52 1.43 -2.45 -0.58
N ASP A 53 0.24 -2.14 -0.09
CA ASP A 53 -0.14 -0.90 0.57
C ASP A 53 -0.20 -1.12 2.08
N PHE A 54 0.31 -0.19 2.86
CA PHE A 54 0.17 -0.23 4.32
C PHE A 54 -1.05 0.56 4.77
N ASN A 55 -1.86 -0.07 5.62
CA ASN A 55 -3.02 0.54 6.25
C ASN A 55 -2.76 0.70 7.74
N LEU A 56 -3.19 1.83 8.30
CA LEU A 56 -3.04 2.15 9.71
C LEU A 56 -4.42 2.18 10.35
N LEU A 57 -4.62 1.35 11.36
CA LEU A 57 -5.83 1.36 12.16
C LEU A 57 -5.47 1.71 13.59
N SER A 58 -6.33 2.45 14.28
CA SER A 58 -6.17 2.76 15.69
C SER A 58 -7.43 2.42 16.46
N ARG A 59 -7.25 2.19 17.77
CA ARG A 59 -8.35 2.09 18.73
C ARG A 59 -7.91 2.70 20.03
N VAL A 60 -8.88 3.07 20.84
CA VAL A 60 -8.65 3.61 22.18
C VAL A 60 -9.24 2.71 23.25
N LYS A 61 -8.61 2.74 24.42
CA LYS A 61 -9.15 2.26 25.68
C LYS A 61 -9.67 3.46 26.45
N LEU A 62 -10.93 3.40 26.87
CA LEU A 62 -11.59 4.43 27.65
C LEU A 62 -11.22 4.31 29.14
N GLU A 63 -11.48 5.36 29.91
CA GLU A 63 -11.26 5.41 31.37
C GLU A 63 -12.01 4.30 32.13
N ASP A 64 -13.18 3.89 31.66
CA ASP A 64 -13.99 2.79 32.23
C ASP A 64 -13.42 1.39 31.90
N GLY A 65 -12.32 1.33 31.15
CA GLY A 65 -11.68 0.10 30.70
C GLY A 65 -12.23 -0.46 29.38
N THR A 66 -13.30 0.13 28.83
CA THR A 66 -13.90 -0.29 27.55
C THR A 66 -12.92 -0.06 26.40
N ILE A 67 -12.76 -1.08 25.54
CA ILE A 67 -11.90 -1.01 24.36
C ILE A 67 -12.78 -0.81 23.12
N THR A 68 -12.50 0.23 22.36
CA THR A 68 -13.21 0.54 21.11
C THR A 68 -12.80 -0.40 19.98
N THR A 69 -13.65 -0.49 18.94
CA THR A 69 -13.29 -1.20 17.71
C THR A 69 -12.18 -0.48 16.96
N PHE A 70 -11.41 -1.23 16.17
CA PHE A 70 -10.41 -0.62 15.29
C PHE A 70 -11.09 0.27 14.26
N GLN A 71 -10.57 1.50 14.16
CA GLN A 71 -10.96 2.47 13.16
C GLN A 71 -9.80 2.67 12.20
N GLU A 72 -10.07 2.56 10.90
CA GLU A 72 -9.09 2.85 9.88
C GLU A 72 -8.86 4.35 9.80
N ILE A 73 -7.58 4.75 9.84
CA ILE A 73 -7.20 6.14 9.68
C ILE A 73 -7.16 6.42 8.17
N PRO A 74 -8.00 7.34 7.64
CA PRO A 74 -8.03 7.63 6.22
C PRO A 74 -6.77 8.40 5.81
N LEU A 75 -5.79 7.71 5.23
CA LEU A 75 -4.55 8.32 4.73
C LEU A 75 -4.66 8.81 3.29
N ARG A 76 -5.81 8.56 2.64
CA ARG A 76 -6.08 8.91 1.25
C ARG A 76 -7.18 9.96 1.20
N SER A 77 -6.92 11.05 0.47
CA SER A 77 -7.94 12.05 0.15
C SER A 77 -9.07 11.45 -0.68
N LYS A 78 -10.23 12.11 -0.64
CA LYS A 78 -11.27 11.90 -1.65
C LYS A 78 -10.70 12.29 -3.02
N LYS A 79 -11.03 11.50 -4.04
CA LYS A 79 -10.52 11.72 -5.41
C LYS A 79 -11.14 12.99 -5.97
N GLU A 80 -10.39 14.09 -5.96
CA GLU A 80 -10.75 15.32 -6.65
C GLU A 80 -9.97 15.44 -7.96
N LEU A 81 -10.52 16.16 -8.95
CA LEU A 81 -9.85 16.41 -10.23
C LEU A 81 -8.55 17.24 -10.03
N SER A 82 -8.53 18.11 -9.02
CA SER A 82 -7.35 18.88 -8.58
C SER A 82 -6.18 17.97 -8.19
N THR A 83 -6.47 16.79 -7.65
CA THR A 83 -5.50 15.79 -7.21
C THR A 83 -4.69 15.22 -8.37
N ALA A 84 -5.20 15.26 -9.61
CA ALA A 84 -4.47 14.81 -10.80
C ALA A 84 -3.30 15.73 -11.14
N LEU A 85 -3.43 17.04 -10.86
CA LEU A 85 -2.39 18.03 -11.10
C LEU A 85 -1.41 18.11 -9.92
N PHE A 86 -1.93 18.08 -8.69
CA PHE A 86 -1.11 18.14 -7.48
C PHE A 86 -1.80 17.42 -6.31
N ASN A 87 -1.12 16.41 -5.74
CA ASN A 87 -1.64 15.62 -4.63
C ASN A 87 -0.74 15.76 -3.40
N PRO A 88 -0.93 16.78 -2.55
CA PRO A 88 -0.12 16.98 -1.35
C PRO A 88 -0.37 15.88 -0.30
N GLU A 89 -1.58 15.32 -0.24
CA GLU A 89 -1.96 14.31 0.75
C GLU A 89 -1.23 12.97 0.56
N ARG A 90 -0.74 12.68 -0.65
CA ARG A 90 0.15 11.54 -0.92
C ARG A 90 1.41 11.51 -0.07
N ARG A 91 1.86 12.68 0.44
CA ARG A 91 3.03 12.75 1.33
C ARG A 91 2.80 11.98 2.62
N LEU A 92 1.58 11.99 3.15
CA LEU A 92 1.23 11.32 4.39
C LEU A 92 1.21 9.79 4.22
N GLN A 93 0.60 9.31 3.13
CA GLN A 93 0.64 7.90 2.76
C GLN A 93 2.08 7.41 2.52
N LYS A 94 2.91 8.24 1.85
CA LYS A 94 4.33 7.92 1.64
C LYS A 94 5.10 7.85 2.96
N ALA A 95 4.89 8.79 3.87
CA ALA A 95 5.53 8.78 5.19
C ALA A 95 5.16 7.53 6.00
N LEU A 96 3.87 7.13 6.01
CA LEU A 96 3.48 5.87 6.64
C LEU A 96 4.18 4.68 5.98
N ASN A 97 4.16 4.60 4.65
CA ASN A 97 4.78 3.48 3.93
C ASN A 97 6.28 3.36 4.25
N ASP A 98 6.98 4.49 4.40
CA ASP A 98 8.40 4.49 4.78
C ASP A 98 8.59 4.01 6.23
N HIS A 99 7.80 4.52 7.18
CA HIS A 99 7.85 4.06 8.57
C HIS A 99 7.50 2.59 8.73
N ALA A 100 6.45 2.12 8.07
CA ALA A 100 6.01 0.73 8.08
C ALA A 100 7.07 -0.20 7.50
N ARG A 101 7.74 0.19 6.41
CA ARG A 101 8.86 -0.56 5.83
C ARG A 101 10.06 -0.61 6.78
N THR A 102 10.42 0.49 7.43
CA THR A 102 11.50 0.49 8.42
C THR A 102 11.20 -0.46 9.57
N ILE A 103 9.97 -0.42 10.11
CA ILE A 103 9.54 -1.32 11.19
C ILE A 103 9.58 -2.77 10.71
N LEU A 104 9.05 -3.07 9.51
CA LEU A 104 9.08 -4.42 8.94
C LEU A 104 10.51 -4.95 8.78
N MET A 105 11.44 -4.13 8.26
CA MET A 105 12.84 -4.51 8.14
C MET A 105 13.48 -4.79 9.52
N GLN A 106 13.11 -4.05 10.56
CA GLN A 106 13.63 -4.30 11.91
C GLN A 106 13.06 -5.59 12.52
N ILE A 107 11.80 -5.91 12.23
CA ILE A 107 11.15 -7.15 12.65
C ILE A 107 11.77 -8.36 11.95
N ASP A 108 11.95 -8.29 10.61
CA ASP A 108 12.42 -9.43 9.81
C ASP A 108 13.88 -9.80 10.09
N ASN A 109 14.73 -8.84 10.50
CA ASN A 109 16.16 -9.10 10.66
C ASN A 109 16.53 -9.84 11.96
N GLU A 110 15.77 -9.72 13.07
CA GLU A 110 16.20 -10.27 14.37
C GLU A 110 15.05 -10.45 15.40
N ILE A 111 14.31 -11.56 15.37
CA ILE A 111 13.27 -11.80 16.40
C ILE A 111 13.88 -12.46 17.65
N THR A 112 14.28 -11.63 18.62
CA THR A 112 14.37 -11.97 20.05
C THR A 112 13.41 -11.04 20.82
N GLU A 113 12.82 -11.47 21.94
CA GLU A 113 11.87 -10.64 22.72
C GLU A 113 12.46 -9.25 23.11
N GLN A 114 13.78 -9.16 23.32
CA GLN A 114 14.49 -7.87 23.52
C GLN A 114 14.34 -6.89 22.35
N ASN A 115 14.24 -7.37 21.11
CA ASN A 115 14.13 -6.52 19.93
C ASN A 115 12.74 -5.91 19.76
N LYS A 116 11.69 -6.52 20.32
CA LYS A 116 10.34 -5.92 20.34
C LYS A 116 10.29 -4.65 21.18
N GLU A 117 11.02 -4.60 22.29
CA GLU A 117 11.13 -3.39 23.11
C GLU A 117 11.94 -2.31 22.40
N ASN A 118 13.02 -2.69 21.69
CA ASN A 118 13.84 -1.76 20.92
C ASN A 118 13.04 -1.06 19.80
N ILE A 119 12.11 -1.78 19.13
CA ILE A 119 11.24 -1.18 18.11
C ILE A 119 10.42 -0.02 18.67
N LYS A 120 9.96 -0.09 19.93
CA LYS A 120 9.15 0.96 20.57
C LYS A 120 9.93 2.28 20.71
N LEU A 121 11.25 2.22 20.80
CA LEU A 121 12.14 3.36 20.93
C LEU A 121 12.54 3.96 19.57
N THR A 122 12.15 3.32 18.46
CA THR A 122 12.51 3.80 17.13
C THR A 122 11.70 5.03 16.74
N PHE A 123 12.32 5.90 15.94
CA PHE A 123 11.66 7.08 15.39
C PHE A 123 10.39 6.72 14.62
N SER A 124 10.39 5.62 13.85
CA SER A 124 9.22 5.18 13.07
C SER A 124 8.05 4.81 13.97
N TYR A 125 8.29 4.08 15.06
CA TYR A 125 7.25 3.72 16.01
C TYR A 125 6.66 4.96 16.70
N ILE A 126 7.53 5.81 17.25
CA ILE A 126 7.14 7.02 17.97
C ILE A 126 6.40 8.01 17.05
N SER A 127 6.81 8.12 15.79
CA SER A 127 6.17 9.01 14.81
C SER A 127 4.75 8.55 14.48
N VAL A 128 4.54 7.26 14.26
CA VAL A 128 3.20 6.69 14.00
C VAL A 128 2.32 6.81 15.24
N LEU A 129 2.85 6.52 16.44
CA LEU A 129 2.13 6.69 17.69
C LEU A 129 1.68 8.14 17.89
N ASN A 130 2.60 9.09 17.76
CA ASN A 130 2.30 10.52 17.88
C ASN A 130 1.28 11.00 16.84
N TYR A 131 1.33 10.47 15.63
CA TYR A 131 0.34 10.77 14.60
C TYR A 131 -1.05 10.28 15.03
N CYS A 132 -1.17 9.02 15.49
CA CYS A 132 -2.44 8.47 15.97
C CYS A 132 -3.01 9.24 17.17
N ALA A 133 -2.15 9.62 18.12
CA ALA A 133 -2.55 10.33 19.33
C ALA A 133 -3.06 11.77 19.07
N LYS A 134 -2.69 12.37 17.92
CA LYS A 134 -3.13 13.73 17.53
C LYS A 134 -4.46 13.75 16.78
N LEU A 135 -4.97 12.61 16.34
CA LEU A 135 -6.26 12.53 15.66
C LEU A 135 -7.41 12.72 16.65
N PRO A 136 -8.61 13.12 16.20
CA PRO A 136 -9.79 13.16 17.06
C PRO A 136 -10.07 11.79 17.68
N LEU A 137 -9.94 11.69 19.00
CA LEU A 137 -10.15 10.46 19.76
C LEU A 137 -11.57 10.41 20.35
N ALA A 138 -12.01 9.22 20.75
CA ALA A 138 -13.26 9.07 21.47
C ALA A 138 -13.23 9.88 22.79
N PRO A 139 -14.38 10.43 23.23
CA PRO A 139 -14.47 11.09 24.54
C PRO A 139 -14.00 10.14 25.66
N ARG A 140 -13.19 10.65 26.59
CA ARG A 140 -12.59 9.88 27.70
C ARG A 140 -11.61 8.78 27.26
N ALA A 141 -10.94 8.94 26.12
CA ALA A 141 -9.83 8.08 25.75
C ALA A 141 -8.69 8.21 26.79
N TYR A 142 -8.27 7.08 27.36
CA TYR A 142 -7.19 6.99 28.36
C TYR A 142 -5.89 6.45 27.76
N ALA A 143 -5.99 5.50 26.82
CA ALA A 143 -4.86 4.95 26.12
C ALA A 143 -5.19 4.66 24.66
N ILE A 144 -4.19 4.67 23.80
CA ILE A 144 -4.30 4.40 22.36
C ILE A 144 -3.46 3.20 21.96
N GLN A 145 -3.96 2.44 21.00
CA GLN A 145 -3.26 1.37 20.34
C GLN A 145 -3.41 1.53 18.83
N PHE A 146 -2.36 1.23 18.08
CA PHE A 146 -2.40 1.23 16.62
C PHE A 146 -1.89 -0.10 16.06
N ILE A 147 -2.36 -0.43 14.87
CA ILE A 147 -1.92 -1.59 14.11
C ILE A 147 -1.54 -1.16 12.70
N ILE A 148 -0.50 -1.79 12.18
CA ILE A 148 -0.07 -1.64 10.79
C ILE A 148 -0.39 -2.94 10.07
N LEU A 149 -1.23 -2.85 9.05
CA LEU A 149 -1.60 -3.95 8.17
C LEU A 149 -0.96 -3.75 6.80
N GLU A 150 -0.48 -4.83 6.20
CA GLU A 150 -0.06 -4.86 4.81
C GLU A 150 -1.20 -5.48 3.99
N SER A 151 -1.69 -4.72 3.01
CA SER A 151 -2.75 -5.13 2.08
C SER A 151 -2.18 -5.28 0.68
N PHE A 152 -2.55 -6.34 -0.03
CA PHE A 152 -2.07 -6.60 -1.38
C PHE A 152 -3.15 -6.17 -2.37
N GLY A 153 -2.84 -5.19 -3.23
CA GLY A 153 -3.84 -4.55 -4.10
C GLY A 153 -4.37 -5.48 -5.19
N TYR A 154 -3.77 -5.42 -6.38
CA TYR A 154 -4.18 -6.14 -7.61
C TYR A 154 -4.35 -7.67 -7.46
N GLN A 155 -3.87 -8.23 -6.35
CA GLN A 155 -4.05 -9.62 -5.96
C GLN A 155 -5.00 -9.68 -4.75
N GLU A 156 -6.29 -9.37 -4.96
CA GLU A 156 -7.38 -9.45 -3.96
C GLU A 156 -7.57 -10.84 -3.29
N LEU A 157 -6.73 -11.82 -3.65
CA LEU A 157 -6.75 -13.19 -3.13
C LEU A 157 -5.88 -13.39 -1.89
N MET A 158 -5.07 -12.40 -1.47
CA MET A 158 -4.24 -12.51 -0.27
C MET A 158 -4.88 -11.77 0.90
N GLU A 159 -5.04 -12.47 2.04
CA GLU A 159 -5.49 -11.84 3.27
C GLU A 159 -4.48 -10.78 3.75
N PRO A 160 -4.96 -9.67 4.35
CA PRO A 160 -4.08 -8.65 4.90
C PRO A 160 -3.14 -9.24 5.96
N ARG A 161 -1.85 -8.93 5.85
CA ARG A 161 -0.83 -9.39 6.81
C ARG A 161 -0.69 -8.38 7.94
N LEU A 162 -0.84 -8.84 9.18
CA LEU A 162 -0.52 -8.02 10.36
C LEU A 162 1.00 -7.85 10.45
N ILE A 163 1.48 -6.60 10.33
CA ILE A 163 2.90 -6.25 10.45
C ILE A 163 3.25 -5.94 11.90
N LEU A 164 2.47 -5.07 12.52
CA LEU A 164 2.71 -4.62 13.88
C LEU A 164 1.39 -4.45 14.61
N ASN A 165 1.37 -4.93 15.85
CA ASN A 165 0.36 -4.57 16.84
C ASN A 165 1.06 -3.84 18.00
N SER A 166 0.77 -2.55 18.18
CA SER A 166 1.39 -1.76 19.25
C SER A 166 0.87 -2.21 20.62
N ASP A 167 1.56 -1.86 21.69
CA ASP A 167 0.95 -1.89 23.02
C ASP A 167 -0.06 -0.75 23.16
N PHE A 168 -0.82 -0.76 24.26
CA PHE A 168 -1.57 0.41 24.68
C PHE A 168 -0.63 1.45 25.29
N HIS A 169 -0.64 2.65 24.75
CA HIS A 169 0.11 3.79 25.24
C HIS A 169 -0.84 4.78 25.89
N ARG A 170 -0.50 5.22 27.10
CA ARG A 170 -1.28 6.24 27.80
C ARG A 170 -1.19 7.57 27.05
N LEU A 171 -2.34 8.23 26.91
CA LEU A 171 -2.48 9.54 26.28
C LEU A 171 -2.07 10.67 27.23
#